data_AF-A0A673FNH3-F1
#
_entry.id   AF-A0A673FNH3-F1
#
_cell.length_a   1.000
_cell.length_b   1.000
_cell.length_c   1.000
_cell.angle_alpha   90.00
_cell.angle_beta   90.00
_cell.angle_gamma   90.00
#
_symmetry.space_group_name_H-M   'P 1'
#
loop_
_entity.id
_entity.type
_entity.pdbx_description
1 polymer ?
#
loop_
_entity_poly.entity_id
_entity_poly.type
_entity_poly.pdbx_seq_one_letter_code
_entity_poly.pdbx_strand_id
1 'polypeptide(L)'
;HWDLQSFLTIPDEYDDDPAVLRAQLSCGHVIDPETLTDCCRAQLNDGQTEFKCPLCKKKWPYDEVRKLAKLTLEEQLSFEEKLGTNTAKKIVDFRDVCTFLALIL
;
A
#
# COMPACT_ATOMS: atom_id res chain seq x y z
N HIS A 1 8.15 -17.47 6.27
CA HIS A 1 6.70 -17.66 6.03
C HIS A 1 6.00 -16.88 7.14
N TRP A 2 5.84 -15.57 6.93
CA TRP A 2 5.27 -14.68 7.95
C TRP A 2 3.86 -14.34 7.46
N ASP A 3 2.86 -14.93 8.08
CA ASP A 3 1.47 -14.77 7.70
C ASP A 3 1.00 -13.35 8.06
N LEU A 4 0.93 -12.49 7.04
CA LEU A 4 0.42 -11.11 7.12
C LEU A 4 -0.99 -11.04 7.74
N GLN A 5 -1.75 -12.14 7.70
CA GLN A 5 -3.07 -12.27 8.32
C GLN A 5 -3.04 -12.08 9.85
N SER A 6 -1.93 -12.46 10.49
CA SER A 6 -1.75 -12.36 11.94
C SER A 6 -1.66 -10.88 12.35
N PHE A 7 -0.77 -10.11 11.71
CA PHE A 7 -0.53 -8.69 12.02
C PHE A 7 -1.75 -7.76 11.85
N LEU A 8 -2.73 -8.15 11.04
CA LEU A 8 -3.87 -7.30 10.69
C LEU A 8 -5.10 -7.53 11.57
N THR A 9 -5.05 -8.52 12.47
CA THR A 9 -6.23 -8.94 13.24
C THR A 9 -5.95 -9.57 14.61
N ILE A 10 -4.79 -9.35 15.26
CA ILE A 10 -4.68 -9.70 16.69
C ILE A 10 -5.09 -8.49 17.52
N PRO A 11 -6.29 -8.45 18.13
CA PRO A 11 -6.39 -7.86 19.45
C PRO A 11 -5.55 -8.77 20.34
N ASP A 12 -4.28 -8.44 20.48
CA ASP A 12 -3.49 -8.92 21.59
C ASP A 12 -4.26 -8.58 22.86
N GLU A 13 -4.82 -9.59 23.54
CA GLU A 13 -5.54 -9.44 24.80
C GLU A 13 -4.63 -8.97 25.96
N TYR A 14 -3.36 -8.64 25.69
CA TYR A 14 -2.34 -8.22 26.64
C TYR A 14 -1.54 -6.97 26.22
N ASP A 15 -2.01 -6.18 25.26
CA ASP A 15 -1.39 -4.87 24.96
C ASP A 15 -2.45 -3.78 24.83
N ASP A 16 -3.03 -3.46 25.98
CA ASP A 16 -3.86 -2.29 26.26
C ASP A 16 -2.96 -1.13 26.73
N ASP A 17 -1.71 -1.05 26.24
CA ASP A 17 -0.84 0.10 26.47
C ASP A 17 -1.35 1.27 25.60
N PRO A 18 -1.89 2.34 26.20
CA PRO A 18 -2.37 3.51 25.45
C PRO A 18 -1.26 4.22 24.67
N ALA A 19 0.02 3.84 24.85
CA ALA A 19 1.14 4.36 24.08
C ALA A 19 1.28 3.77 22.66
N VAL A 20 0.68 2.62 22.37
CA VAL A 20 0.77 1.98 21.04
C VAL A 20 -0.28 2.60 20.11
N LEU A 21 0.11 3.65 19.40
CA LEU A 21 -0.73 4.31 18.40
C LEU A 21 -1.06 3.36 17.25
N ARG A 22 -2.25 2.76 17.27
CA ARG A 22 -2.76 1.92 16.17
C ARG A 22 -3.46 2.78 15.11
N ALA A 23 -3.14 2.57 13.84
CA ALA A 23 -3.76 3.28 12.72
C ALA A 23 -5.07 2.59 12.30
N GLN A 24 -6.21 3.25 12.49
CA GLN A 24 -7.47 2.80 11.92
C GLN A 24 -7.68 3.43 10.54
N LEU A 25 -7.73 2.61 9.49
CA LEU A 25 -7.97 3.07 8.12
C LEU A 25 -9.48 3.14 7.81
N SER A 26 -9.83 3.86 6.75
CA SER A 26 -11.19 4.02 6.20
C SER A 26 -11.89 2.72 5.78
N CYS A 27 -11.15 1.61 5.76
CA CYS A 27 -11.72 0.27 5.60
C CYS A 27 -12.17 -0.39 6.90
N GLY A 28 -12.01 0.28 8.06
CA GLY A 28 -12.36 -0.22 9.39
C GLY A 28 -11.32 -1.15 10.01
N HIS A 29 -10.27 -1.51 9.28
CA HIS A 29 -9.18 -2.33 9.80
C HIS A 29 -8.16 -1.46 10.53
N VAL A 30 -7.64 -2.02 11.60
CA VAL A 30 -6.62 -1.41 12.45
C VAL A 30 -5.30 -2.11 12.19
N ILE A 31 -4.25 -1.34 12.04
CA ILE A 31 -2.90 -1.84 11.77
C ILE A 31 -1.89 -0.99 12.55
N ASP A 32 -0.79 -1.61 12.94
CA ASP A 32 0.35 -0.87 13.45
C ASP A 32 0.95 0.04 12.34
N PRO A 33 1.34 1.30 12.64
CA PRO A 33 1.91 2.23 11.65
C PRO A 33 3.18 1.75 10.93
N GLU A 34 4.03 0.96 11.58
CA GLU A 34 5.23 0.39 10.96
C GLU A 34 4.83 -0.72 9.97
N THR A 35 3.92 -1.60 10.39
CA THR A 35 3.34 -2.64 9.53
C THR A 35 2.61 -2.05 8.32
N LEU A 36 1.92 -0.90 8.49
CA LEU A 36 1.30 -0.17 7.38
C LEU A 36 2.34 0.31 6.37
N THR A 37 3.46 0.84 6.85
CA THR A 37 4.59 1.28 6.02
C THR A 37 5.11 0.13 5.18
N ASP A 38 5.37 -1.01 5.80
CA ASP A 38 5.88 -2.20 5.12
C ASP A 38 4.89 -2.78 4.11
N CYS A 39 3.61 -2.83 4.47
CA CYS A 39 2.55 -3.29 3.58
C CYS A 39 2.45 -2.41 2.32
N CYS A 40 2.47 -1.09 2.48
CA CYS A 40 2.45 -0.17 1.35
C CYS A 40 3.72 -0.28 0.50
N ARG A 41 4.88 -0.44 1.13
CA ARG A 41 6.17 -0.65 0.43
C ARG A 41 6.17 -1.92 -0.41
N ALA A 42 5.64 -3.02 0.12
CA ALA A 42 5.49 -4.27 -0.61
C ALA A 42 4.60 -4.10 -1.85
N GLN A 43 3.45 -3.42 -1.72
CA GLN A 43 2.57 -3.14 -2.86
C GLN A 43 3.25 -2.33 -3.96
N LEU A 44 4.07 -1.34 -3.62
CA LEU A 44 4.84 -0.56 -4.60
C LEU A 44 5.89 -1.41 -5.32
N ASN A 45 6.59 -2.28 -4.57
CA ASN A 45 7.57 -3.20 -5.16
C ASN A 45 6.91 -4.20 -6.11
N ASP A 46 5.67 -4.61 -5.84
CA ASP A 46 4.84 -5.43 -6.73
C ASP A 46 4.28 -4.68 -7.95
N GLY A 47 4.67 -3.42 -8.15
CA GLY A 47 4.25 -2.62 -9.30
C GLY A 47 2.86 -2.00 -9.16
N GLN A 48 2.25 -2.04 -7.97
CA GLN A 48 0.93 -1.44 -7.76
C GLN A 48 1.00 0.08 -7.85
N THR A 49 -0.07 0.66 -8.41
CA THR A 49 -0.27 2.12 -8.53
C THR A 49 -1.28 2.66 -7.52
N GLU A 50 -1.88 1.78 -6.71
CA GLU A 50 -2.90 2.12 -5.71
C GLU A 50 -2.66 1.24 -4.47
N PHE A 51 -2.84 1.81 -3.28
CA PHE A 51 -2.77 1.06 -2.04
C PHE A 51 -4.12 0.41 -1.74
N LYS A 52 -4.09 -0.84 -1.27
CA LYS A 52 -5.27 -1.60 -0.89
C LYS A 52 -5.06 -2.32 0.42
N CYS A 53 -6.16 -2.47 1.15
CA CYS A 53 -6.20 -3.34 2.31
C CYS A 53 -5.90 -4.79 1.90
N PRO A 54 -4.93 -5.47 2.50
CA PRO A 54 -4.66 -6.87 2.19
C PRO A 54 -5.82 -7.80 2.56
N LEU A 55 -6.66 -7.46 3.54
CA LEU A 55 -7.83 -8.24 3.97
C LEU A 55 -9.05 -8.03 3.06
N CYS A 56 -9.54 -6.80 2.98
CA CYS A 56 -10.79 -6.50 2.27
C CYS A 56 -10.60 -5.93 0.85
N LYS A 57 -9.34 -5.74 0.41
CA LYS A 57 -8.97 -5.19 -0.91
C LYS A 57 -9.52 -3.80 -1.21
N LYS A 58 -10.15 -3.12 -0.23
CA LYS A 58 -10.62 -1.74 -0.33
C LYS A 58 -9.42 -0.82 -0.52
N LYS A 59 -9.57 0.17 -1.41
CA LYS A 59 -8.53 1.16 -1.69
C LYS A 59 -8.27 2.05 -0.49
N TRP A 60 -7.02 2.37 -0.26
CA TRP A 60 -6.54 3.35 0.71
C TRP A 60 -6.06 4.59 -0.04
N PRO A 61 -6.66 5.78 0.18
CA PRO A 61 -6.14 7.04 -0.34
C PRO A 61 -4.71 7.27 0.15
N TYR A 62 -3.82 7.76 -0.73
CA TYR A 62 -2.43 8.00 -0.34
C TYR A 62 -2.30 9.05 0.78
N ASP A 63 -3.16 10.07 0.80
CA ASP A 63 -3.20 11.06 1.89
C ASP A 63 -3.53 10.43 3.25
N GLU A 64 -4.37 9.39 3.27
CA GLU A 64 -4.69 8.63 4.48
C GLU A 64 -3.46 7.80 4.91
N VAL A 65 -2.85 7.08 3.96
CA VAL A 65 -1.62 6.31 4.21
C VAL A 65 -0.51 7.19 4.76
N ARG A 66 -0.27 8.36 4.16
CA ARG A 66 0.78 9.31 4.58
C ARG A 66 0.58 9.86 5.99
N LYS A 67 -0.66 10.04 6.42
CA LYS A 67 -0.98 10.53 7.78
C LYS A 67 -0.84 9.45 8.83
N LEU A 68 -1.21 8.22 8.49
CA LEU A 68 -1.30 7.10 9.44
C LEU A 68 0.00 6.29 9.51
N ALA A 69 0.70 6.13 8.39
CA ALA A 69 2.04 5.59 8.35
C ALA A 69 3.01 6.69 8.79
N LYS A 70 3.86 6.41 9.77
CA LYS A 70 4.85 7.35 10.31
C LYS A 70 6.02 7.57 9.33
N LEU A 71 5.71 7.83 8.05
CA LEU A 71 6.70 7.98 6.98
C LEU A 71 7.52 9.24 7.18
N THR A 72 8.84 9.09 7.14
CA THR A 72 9.77 10.20 7.00
C THR A 72 9.59 10.91 5.65
N LEU A 73 10.11 12.13 5.51
CA LEU A 73 10.06 12.86 4.24
C LEU A 73 10.75 12.10 3.10
N GLU A 74 11.87 11.44 3.40
CA GLU A 74 12.60 10.61 2.43
C GLU A 74 11.76 9.42 1.95
N GLU A 75 11.07 8.73 2.87
CA GLU A 75 10.18 7.62 2.52
C GLU A 75 8.99 8.08 1.68
N GLN A 76 8.41 9.24 1.97
CA GLN A 76 7.32 9.80 1.16
C GLN A 76 7.78 10.08 -0.28
N LEU A 77 8.96 10.66 -0.46
CA LEU A 77 9.55 10.89 -1.78
C LEU A 77 9.78 9.57 -2.54
N SER A 78 10.32 8.55 -1.86
CA SER A 78 10.51 7.24 -2.45
C SER A 78 9.18 6.58 -2.86
N PHE A 79 8.13 6.76 -2.07
CA PHE A 79 6.79 6.25 -2.39
C PHE A 79 6.20 6.93 -3.63
N GLU A 80 6.31 8.26 -3.71
CA GLU A 80 5.83 9.05 -4.84
C GLU A 80 6.57 8.72 -6.14
N GLU A 81 7.90 8.56 -6.07
CA GLU A 81 8.71 8.13 -7.21
C GLU A 81 8.30 6.74 -7.70
N LYS A 82 8.12 5.78 -6.79
CA LYS A 82 7.66 4.43 -7.14
C LYS A 82 6.26 4.42 -7.74
N LEU A 83 5.33 5.21 -7.20
CA LEU A 83 4.00 5.37 -7.80
C LEU A 83 4.08 5.93 -9.22
N GLY A 84 4.90 6.96 -9.44
CA GLY A 84 5.13 7.55 -10.75
C GLY A 84 5.73 6.55 -11.75
N THR A 85 6.78 5.83 -11.36
CA THR A 85 7.43 4.82 -12.21
C THR A 85 6.50 3.65 -12.53
N ASN A 86 5.73 3.14 -11.56
CA ASN A 86 4.74 2.08 -11.78
C ASN A 86 3.63 2.54 -12.74
N THR A 87 3.16 3.78 -12.58
CA THR A 87 2.15 4.36 -13.46
C THR A 87 2.69 4.51 -14.89
N ALA A 88 3.92 5.02 -15.05
CA ALA A 88 4.56 5.15 -16.35
C ALA A 88 4.73 3.79 -17.05
N LYS A 89 5.22 2.77 -16.34
CA LYS A 89 5.33 1.40 -16.87
C LYS A 89 3.99 0.88 -17.36
N LYS A 90 2.93 1.01 -16.55
CA LYS A 90 1.58 0.54 -16.91
C LYS A 90 1.02 1.24 -18.15
N ILE A 91 1.30 2.54 -18.34
CA ILE A 91 0.91 3.28 -19.54
C ILE A 91 1.68 2.79 -20.77
N VAL A 92 2.98 2.57 -20.63
CA VAL A 92 3.83 2.05 -21.72
C VAL A 92 3.37 0.65 -22.13
N ASP A 93 3.15 -0.25 -21.17
CA ASP A 93 2.66 -1.61 -21.44
C ASP A 93 1.32 -1.58 -22.19
N PHE A 94 0.39 -0.70 -21.79
CA PHE A 94 -0.89 -0.54 -22.48
C PHE A 94 -0.71 -0.01 -23.91
N ARG A 95 0.18 0.98 -24.10
CA ARG A 95 0.49 1.50 -25.43
C ARG A 95 1.05 0.40 -26.33
N ASP A 96 1.95 -0.43 -25.83
CA ASP A 96 2.55 -1.51 -26.60
C ASP A 96 1.49 -2.55 -27.00
N VAL A 97 0.58 -2.94 -26.09
CA VAL A 97 -0.54 -3.82 -26.45
C VAL A 97 -1.42 -3.20 -27.53
N CYS A 98 -1.76 -1.91 -27.41
CA CYS A 98 -2.56 -1.23 -28.42
C CYS A 98 -1.88 -1.13 -29.78
N THR A 99 -0.56 -0.88 -29.83
CA THR A 99 0.18 -0.85 -31.11
C THR A 99 0.27 -2.24 -31.74
N PHE A 100 0.50 -3.29 -30.94
CA PHE A 100 0.47 -4.67 -31.44
C PHE A 100 -0.91 -5.04 -32.01
N LEU A 101 -2.00 -4.67 -31.33
CA LEU A 101 -3.35 -4.95 -31.83
C LEU A 101 -3.67 -4.19 -33.13
N ALA A 102 -3.20 -2.94 -33.26
CA ALA A 102 -3.38 -2.14 -34.48
C ALA A 102 -2.60 -2.68 -35.69
N LEU A 103 -1.55 -3.48 -35.48
CA LEU A 103 -0.80 -4.13 -36.57
C LEU A 103 -1.42 -5.47 -37.00
N ILE A 104 -2.30 -6.04 -36.18
CA ILE A 104 -2.94 -7.35 -36.43
C ILE A 104 -4.35 -7.18 -37.08
N LEU A 105 -4.94 -5.99 -36.98
CA LEU A 105 -6.21 -5.60 -37.62
C LEU A 105 -5.98 -4.94 -38.98
#